data_AF-K9GQX3-F1
#
_entry.id   AF-K9GQX3-F1
#
_cell.length_a   1.000
_cell.length_b   1.000
_cell.length_c   1.000
_cell.angle_alpha   90.00
_cell.angle_beta   90.00
_cell.angle_gamma   90.00
#
_symmetry.space_group_name_H-M   'P 1'
#
loop_
_entity.id
_entity.type
_entity.pdbx_description
1 polymer ?
#
loop_
_entity_poly.entity_id
_entity_poly.type
_entity_poly.pdbx_seq_one_letter_code
_entity_poly.pdbx_strand_id
1 'polypeptide(L)'
;MPQTRSIAAAALIAGTAALALAGPPAAIAAQEAAPGAGAAAAAANGNGNGNGGKAVKEVVPLTGSDIEAFMASIPDVQIWAMRQDEETRALTERRFDAETLAAEPFSVGLQRIQGSQAYDELTDTIRAHGFTEPEQWAVTADRVIRALAALQMEESGPTPDQLDQTRRQVLNNPNLSAAEKEQILASVGMATAMRNVPEGDLEAVTPYAEQLAEALGSQEE
;
A
#
# COMPACT_ATOMS: atom_id res chain seq x y z
N MET A 1 4.50 0.49 58.77
CA MET A 1 4.34 -0.97 58.92
C MET A 1 3.30 -1.44 57.89
N PRO A 2 3.43 -2.67 57.37
CA PRO A 2 3.71 -3.03 55.96
C PRO A 2 2.44 -3.61 55.27
N GLN A 3 2.38 -3.98 53.99
CA GLN A 3 3.05 -5.11 53.33
C GLN A 3 2.80 -5.09 51.81
N THR A 4 3.89 -5.40 51.11
CA THR A 4 4.09 -5.96 49.78
C THR A 4 3.06 -7.00 49.34
N ARG A 5 2.65 -6.98 48.06
CA ARG A 5 2.45 -8.21 47.27
C ARG A 5 3.02 -8.06 45.87
N SER A 6 4.12 -8.78 45.65
CA SER A 6 4.60 -9.22 44.34
C SER A 6 3.50 -9.90 43.54
N ILE A 7 3.50 -9.68 42.23
CA ILE A 7 3.10 -10.72 41.28
C ILE A 7 4.30 -10.96 40.37
N ALA A 8 4.86 -12.15 40.52
CA ALA A 8 5.87 -12.72 39.66
C ALA A 8 5.19 -13.65 38.64
N ALA A 9 5.87 -13.85 37.52
CA ALA A 9 5.79 -14.98 36.59
C ALA A 9 4.62 -15.04 35.60
N ALA A 10 4.91 -14.69 34.35
CA ALA A 10 4.85 -15.68 33.27
C ALA A 10 6.02 -15.41 32.31
N ALA A 11 6.77 -16.48 32.05
CA ALA A 11 8.01 -16.49 31.31
C ALA A 11 7.78 -16.88 29.84
N LEU A 12 8.80 -16.58 29.01
CA LEU A 12 9.27 -17.40 27.89
C LEU A 12 8.30 -17.64 26.72
N ILE A 13 8.51 -16.90 25.62
CA ILE A 13 8.79 -17.57 24.34
C ILE A 13 10.08 -16.98 23.77
N ALA A 14 11.12 -17.80 23.84
CA ALA A 14 12.33 -17.67 23.07
C ALA A 14 11.99 -17.94 21.58
N GLY A 15 12.22 -16.95 20.73
CA GLY A 15 12.32 -17.11 19.29
C GLY A 15 13.75 -16.82 18.85
N THR A 16 14.68 -17.70 19.21
CA THR A 16 16.04 -17.68 18.68
C THR A 16 16.02 -17.99 17.18
N ALA A 17 16.26 -16.99 16.35
CA ALA A 17 16.88 -17.19 15.04
C ALA A 17 18.18 -16.38 15.00
N ALA A 18 19.18 -16.89 15.70
CA ALA A 18 20.56 -16.55 15.45
C ALA A 18 20.96 -17.15 14.10
N LEU A 19 21.07 -16.34 13.05
CA LEU A 19 22.05 -16.59 12.00
C LEU A 19 23.12 -15.49 12.10
N ALA A 20 24.03 -15.71 13.04
CA ALA A 20 25.32 -15.05 13.01
C ALA A 20 26.13 -15.64 11.85
N LEU A 21 26.38 -14.85 10.81
CA LEU A 21 27.57 -14.99 9.98
C LEU A 21 28.28 -13.64 10.00
N ALA A 22 29.05 -13.44 11.07
CA ALA A 22 30.10 -12.45 11.10
C ALA A 22 31.27 -12.96 10.24
N GLY A 23 31.70 -12.12 9.30
CA GLY A 23 33.05 -12.15 8.74
C GLY A 23 33.18 -11.43 7.39
N PRO A 24 33.75 -10.21 7.35
CA PRO A 24 34.68 -9.78 6.30
C PRO A 24 36.12 -9.77 6.89
N PRO A 25 37.23 -9.55 6.13
CA PRO A 25 37.32 -8.97 4.78
C PRO A 25 38.39 -9.60 3.84
N ALA A 26 38.54 -8.97 2.67
CA ALA A 26 39.78 -8.83 1.87
C ALA A 26 40.12 -9.90 0.80
N ALA A 27 39.92 -9.52 -0.46
CA ALA A 27 41.03 -9.39 -1.41
C ALA A 27 40.64 -8.42 -2.54
N ILE A 28 41.32 -7.28 -2.54
CA ILE A 28 41.42 -6.35 -3.67
C ILE A 28 42.32 -7.02 -4.71
N ALA A 29 41.87 -7.11 -5.96
CA ALA A 29 42.76 -7.19 -7.11
C ALA A 29 42.10 -6.49 -8.30
N ALA A 30 42.73 -5.39 -8.70
CA ALA A 30 42.42 -4.57 -9.85
C ALA A 30 42.81 -5.26 -11.17
N GLN A 31 42.18 -4.86 -12.29
CA GLN A 31 42.90 -4.54 -13.53
C GLN A 31 42.00 -3.72 -14.51
N GLU A 32 42.40 -2.46 -14.72
CA GLU A 32 42.47 -1.62 -15.95
C GLU A 32 41.39 -1.73 -17.06
N ALA A 33 40.67 -0.65 -17.44
CA ALA A 33 41.05 0.47 -18.34
C ALA A 33 41.18 0.03 -19.83
N ALA A 34 40.65 0.65 -20.89
CA ALA A 34 39.94 1.92 -21.13
C ALA A 34 39.25 1.86 -22.55
N PRO A 35 39.13 2.93 -23.38
CA PRO A 35 37.86 3.42 -23.94
C PRO A 35 37.75 3.32 -25.48
N GLY A 36 36.59 3.65 -26.05
CA GLY A 36 36.45 3.74 -27.51
C GLY A 36 35.11 4.31 -27.98
N ALA A 37 35.12 5.58 -28.33
CA ALA A 37 34.04 6.34 -28.95
C ALA A 37 33.72 5.88 -30.38
N GLY A 38 32.53 6.21 -30.89
CA GLY A 38 32.22 6.07 -32.31
C GLY A 38 30.76 6.34 -32.67
N ALA A 39 30.44 7.61 -32.89
CA ALA A 39 29.16 8.13 -33.37
C ALA A 39 28.89 7.84 -34.86
N ALA A 40 27.61 7.97 -35.26
CA ALA A 40 27.02 8.43 -36.54
C ALA A 40 25.84 7.53 -36.96
N ALA A 41 24.58 7.96 -36.85
CA ALA A 41 23.85 8.92 -37.69
C ALA A 41 23.43 8.36 -39.07
N ALA A 42 22.11 8.22 -39.26
CA ALA A 42 21.31 8.83 -40.33
C ALA A 42 20.26 7.90 -41.02
N ALA A 43 18.99 8.32 -40.81
CA ALA A 43 17.92 8.49 -41.80
C ALA A 43 17.26 7.29 -42.53
N ALA A 44 15.95 7.12 -42.27
CA ALA A 44 14.86 7.05 -43.28
C ALA A 44 13.51 6.89 -42.54
N ASN A 45 12.79 7.97 -42.27
CA ASN A 45 11.54 8.36 -42.95
C ASN A 45 10.67 7.21 -43.48
N GLY A 46 9.55 6.95 -42.81
CA GLY A 46 8.54 5.97 -43.19
C GLY A 46 7.23 6.25 -42.45
N ASN A 47 6.46 7.17 -43.02
CA ASN A 47 5.07 7.50 -42.68
C ASN A 47 4.20 6.24 -42.50
N GLY A 48 3.58 6.10 -41.33
CA GLY A 48 2.72 4.97 -40.96
C GLY A 48 1.66 5.41 -39.94
N ASN A 49 0.63 6.06 -40.47
CA ASN A 49 -0.63 6.40 -39.82
C ASN A 49 -1.24 5.22 -39.03
N GLY A 50 -1.69 5.52 -37.80
CA GLY A 50 -2.75 4.79 -37.11
C GLY A 50 -2.31 3.79 -36.05
N ASN A 51 -2.42 4.18 -34.77
CA ASN A 51 -3.23 3.42 -33.81
C ASN A 51 -3.50 4.25 -32.55
N GLY A 52 -4.70 4.14 -32.00
CA GLY A 52 -5.23 4.98 -30.93
C GLY A 52 -4.33 5.06 -29.70
N GLY A 53 -3.88 6.28 -29.39
CA GLY A 53 -3.37 6.61 -28.07
C GLY A 53 -4.50 6.45 -27.07
N LYS A 54 -4.51 5.34 -26.33
CA LYS A 54 -5.12 5.31 -25.00
C LYS A 54 -4.49 6.47 -24.24
N ALA A 55 -5.28 7.49 -23.94
CA ALA A 55 -4.89 8.52 -23.00
C ALA A 55 -4.42 7.81 -21.72
N VAL A 56 -3.13 7.89 -21.44
CA VAL A 56 -2.61 7.62 -20.10
C VAL A 56 -3.28 8.70 -19.27
N LYS A 57 -4.32 8.36 -18.48
CA LYS A 57 -4.92 9.30 -17.54
C LYS A 57 -3.76 9.80 -16.68
N GLU A 58 -3.41 11.06 -16.84
CA GLU A 58 -2.47 11.74 -15.97
C GLU A 58 -2.98 11.56 -14.54
N VAL A 59 -2.20 10.85 -13.72
CA VAL A 59 -2.57 10.64 -12.32
C VAL A 59 -2.31 11.95 -11.62
N VAL A 60 -3.36 12.77 -11.52
CA VAL A 60 -3.31 14.02 -10.75
C VAL A 60 -3.02 13.66 -9.29
N PRO A 61 -1.91 14.11 -8.71
CA PRO A 61 -1.56 13.81 -7.32
C PRO A 61 -2.66 14.19 -6.35
N LEU A 62 -2.78 13.46 -5.25
CA LEU A 62 -3.61 13.88 -4.11
C LEU A 62 -3.17 15.26 -3.64
N THR A 63 -4.14 16.10 -3.27
CA THR A 63 -3.88 17.38 -2.63
C THR A 63 -4.10 17.27 -1.12
N GLY A 64 -3.53 18.19 -0.34
CA GLY A 64 -3.80 18.28 1.10
C GLY A 64 -5.29 18.42 1.41
N SER A 65 -6.02 19.17 0.58
CA SER A 65 -7.47 19.33 0.72
C SER A 65 -8.25 18.02 0.48
N ASP A 66 -7.81 17.16 -0.44
CA ASP A 66 -8.43 15.84 -0.64
C ASP A 66 -8.27 14.96 0.60
N ILE A 67 -7.07 15.00 1.20
CA ILE A 67 -6.73 14.22 2.39
C ILE A 67 -7.50 14.73 3.61
N GLU A 68 -7.54 16.04 3.82
CA GLU A 68 -8.29 16.69 4.91
C GLU A 68 -9.79 16.41 4.81
N ALA A 69 -10.37 16.54 3.61
CA ALA A 69 -11.76 16.21 3.36
C ALA A 69 -12.05 14.73 3.64
N PHE A 70 -11.17 13.83 3.20
CA PHE A 70 -11.31 12.40 3.49
C PHE A 70 -11.25 12.14 5.00
N MET A 71 -10.24 12.66 5.71
CA MET A 71 -10.11 12.51 7.16
C MET A 71 -11.35 13.00 7.91
N ALA A 72 -11.85 14.18 7.54
CA ALA A 72 -13.06 14.76 8.14
C ALA A 72 -14.31 13.89 7.92
N SER A 73 -14.37 13.17 6.80
CA SER A 73 -15.50 12.29 6.47
C SER A 73 -15.53 10.96 7.24
N ILE A 74 -14.38 10.49 7.73
CA ILE A 74 -14.25 9.17 8.39
C ILE A 74 -15.31 8.95 9.49
N PRO A 75 -15.48 9.83 10.50
CA PRO A 75 -16.44 9.58 11.59
C PRO A 75 -17.89 9.48 11.10
N ASP A 76 -18.29 10.34 10.16
CA ASP A 76 -19.66 10.36 9.66
C ASP A 76 -19.95 9.14 8.77
N VAL A 77 -18.99 8.74 7.94
CA VAL A 77 -19.09 7.51 7.14
C VAL A 77 -19.12 6.27 8.05
N GLN A 78 -18.37 6.24 9.15
CA GLN A 78 -18.48 5.15 10.14
C GLN A 78 -19.86 5.11 10.79
N ILE A 79 -20.42 6.27 11.17
CA ILE A 79 -21.79 6.36 11.72
C ILE A 79 -22.83 5.89 10.70
N TRP A 80 -22.69 6.31 9.44
CA TRP A 80 -23.52 5.85 8.34
C TRP A 80 -23.47 4.33 8.22
N ALA A 81 -22.27 3.75 8.15
CA ALA A 81 -22.07 2.31 7.96
C ALA A 81 -22.63 1.46 9.11
N MET A 82 -22.57 1.94 10.36
CA MET A 82 -23.18 1.27 11.51
C MET A 82 -24.71 1.10 11.40
N ARG A 83 -25.37 1.90 10.55
CA ARG A 83 -26.81 1.84 10.33
C ARG A 83 -27.22 0.96 9.16
N GLN A 84 -26.25 0.48 8.38
CA GLN A 84 -26.49 -0.32 7.19
C GLN A 84 -26.56 -1.82 7.52
N ASP A 85 -27.00 -2.62 6.56
CA ASP A 85 -26.90 -4.08 6.66
C ASP A 85 -25.43 -4.56 6.69
N GLU A 86 -25.24 -5.84 7.02
CA GLU A 86 -23.89 -6.42 7.16
C GLU A 86 -23.06 -6.31 5.88
N GLU A 87 -23.67 -6.48 4.71
CA GLU A 87 -23.00 -6.47 3.42
C GLU A 87 -22.48 -5.06 3.09
N THR A 88 -23.30 -4.04 3.36
CA THR A 88 -22.96 -2.64 3.19
C THR A 88 -22.00 -2.16 4.27
N ARG A 89 -22.13 -2.62 5.51
CA ARG A 89 -21.20 -2.28 6.58
C ARG A 89 -19.79 -2.79 6.29
N ALA A 90 -19.69 -3.98 5.67
CA ALA A 90 -18.43 -4.57 5.24
C ALA A 90 -17.59 -3.69 4.29
N LEU A 91 -18.19 -2.67 3.67
CA LEU A 91 -17.50 -1.64 2.88
C LEU A 91 -16.53 -0.78 3.69
N THR A 92 -16.86 -0.58 4.96
CA THR A 92 -16.10 0.28 5.88
C THR A 92 -15.39 -0.52 6.97
N GLU A 93 -15.62 -1.84 7.00
CA GLU A 93 -14.88 -2.74 7.85
C GLU A 93 -13.41 -2.70 7.46
N ARG A 94 -12.55 -2.39 8.43
CA ARG A 94 -11.10 -2.26 8.25
C ARG A 94 -10.47 -3.56 7.78
N ARG A 95 -10.39 -3.73 6.47
CA ARG A 95 -9.55 -4.74 5.81
C ARG A 95 -8.42 -4.01 5.09
N PHE A 96 -7.41 -3.65 5.87
CA PHE A 96 -6.21 -2.96 5.39
C PHE A 96 -5.05 -3.92 5.10
N ASP A 97 -5.36 -5.20 4.89
CA ASP A 97 -4.36 -6.13 4.39
C ASP A 97 -4.00 -5.82 2.93
N ALA A 98 -2.84 -6.34 2.55
CA ALA A 98 -2.23 -6.06 1.27
C ALA A 98 -3.10 -6.41 0.05
N GLU A 99 -3.77 -7.55 0.13
CA GLU A 99 -4.59 -8.07 -0.95
C GLU A 99 -5.84 -7.20 -1.11
N THR A 100 -6.48 -6.87 0.01
CA THR A 100 -7.65 -6.01 0.00
C THR A 100 -7.32 -4.61 -0.52
N LEU A 101 -6.24 -3.98 -0.06
CA LEU A 101 -5.85 -2.63 -0.50
C LEU A 101 -5.46 -2.57 -1.98
N ALA A 102 -4.82 -3.63 -2.50
CA ALA A 102 -4.49 -3.72 -3.92
C ALA A 102 -5.75 -3.81 -4.81
N ALA A 103 -6.88 -4.23 -4.25
CA ALA A 103 -8.15 -4.38 -4.94
C ALA A 103 -9.04 -3.13 -4.91
N GLU A 104 -8.56 -1.99 -4.39
CA GLU A 104 -9.34 -0.73 -4.30
C GLU A 104 -10.70 -0.96 -3.61
N PRO A 105 -10.67 -1.34 -2.31
CA PRO A 105 -11.82 -1.92 -1.63
C PRO A 105 -12.99 -0.94 -1.50
N PHE A 106 -12.74 0.37 -1.41
CA PHE A 106 -13.81 1.37 -1.34
C PHE A 106 -14.47 1.54 -2.70
N SER A 107 -13.68 1.60 -3.78
CA SER A 107 -14.22 1.71 -5.15
C SER A 107 -15.00 0.45 -5.55
N VAL A 108 -14.46 -0.74 -5.28
CA VAL A 108 -15.15 -2.02 -5.53
C VAL A 108 -16.40 -2.14 -4.67
N GLY A 109 -16.29 -1.73 -3.42
CA GLY A 109 -17.37 -1.76 -2.48
C GLY A 109 -18.54 -0.86 -2.88
N LEU A 110 -18.25 0.38 -3.27
CA LEU A 110 -19.24 1.35 -3.74
C LEU A 110 -20.06 0.81 -4.92
N GLN A 111 -19.42 0.11 -5.86
CA GLN A 111 -20.12 -0.50 -7.00
C GLN A 111 -21.19 -1.50 -6.57
N ARG A 112 -21.04 -2.17 -5.42
CA ARG A 112 -22.02 -3.16 -4.93
C ARG A 112 -23.29 -2.52 -4.39
N ILE A 113 -23.17 -1.31 -3.85
CA ILE A 113 -24.32 -0.57 -3.30
C ILE A 113 -24.91 0.42 -4.29
N GLN A 114 -24.32 0.56 -5.48
CA GLN A 114 -24.78 1.52 -6.49
C GLN A 114 -26.27 1.32 -6.81
N GLY A 115 -27.04 2.41 -6.75
CA GLY A 115 -28.49 2.39 -6.98
C GLY A 115 -29.34 1.88 -5.80
N SER A 116 -28.73 1.62 -4.65
CA SER A 116 -29.43 1.34 -3.39
C SER A 116 -29.67 2.62 -2.57
N GLN A 117 -30.56 2.53 -1.58
CA GLN A 117 -30.74 3.60 -0.58
C GLN A 117 -29.44 3.91 0.18
N ALA A 118 -28.60 2.90 0.43
CA ALA A 118 -27.33 3.10 1.12
C ALA A 118 -26.38 4.00 0.33
N TYR A 119 -26.38 3.91 -1.01
CA TYR A 119 -25.60 4.79 -1.88
C TYR A 119 -26.08 6.24 -1.81
N ASP A 120 -27.38 6.47 -1.81
CA ASP A 120 -27.96 7.82 -1.66
C ASP A 120 -27.61 8.42 -0.29
N GLU A 121 -27.72 7.63 0.78
CA GLU A 121 -27.34 8.04 2.14
C GLU A 121 -25.84 8.34 2.27
N LEU A 122 -24.99 7.53 1.63
CA LEU A 122 -23.55 7.79 1.58
C LEU A 122 -23.25 9.10 0.84
N THR A 123 -23.95 9.34 -0.28
CA THR A 123 -23.83 10.57 -1.07
C THR A 123 -24.11 11.81 -0.22
N ASP A 124 -25.19 11.79 0.55
CA ASP A 124 -25.53 12.91 1.44
C ASP A 124 -24.51 13.07 2.57
N THR A 125 -23.98 11.96 3.09
CA THR A 125 -22.96 11.96 4.15
C THR A 125 -21.66 12.63 3.68
N ILE A 126 -21.13 12.24 2.53
CA ILE A 126 -19.84 12.75 2.04
C ILE A 126 -19.91 14.17 1.48
N ARG A 127 -21.09 14.63 1.03
CA ARG A 127 -21.28 16.00 0.53
C ARG A 127 -21.05 17.06 1.59
N ALA A 128 -21.35 16.74 2.85
CA ALA A 128 -21.02 17.60 3.98
C ALA A 128 -19.50 17.87 4.10
N HIS A 129 -18.67 17.00 3.52
CA HIS A 129 -17.21 17.05 3.55
C HIS A 129 -16.59 17.54 2.22
N GLY A 130 -17.40 18.02 1.28
CA GLY A 130 -16.92 18.59 0.03
C GLY A 130 -16.76 17.61 -1.14
N PHE A 131 -17.10 16.34 -0.97
CA PHE A 131 -17.17 15.39 -2.07
C PHE A 131 -18.46 15.58 -2.87
N THR A 132 -18.37 15.62 -4.20
CA THR A 132 -19.56 15.80 -5.03
C THR A 132 -20.30 14.47 -5.26
N GLU A 133 -19.51 13.40 -5.46
CA GLU A 133 -19.97 12.06 -5.82
C GLU A 133 -19.28 10.98 -4.97
N PRO A 134 -19.95 9.87 -4.63
CA PRO A 134 -19.36 8.74 -3.91
C PRO A 134 -18.12 8.15 -4.57
N GLU A 135 -18.04 8.11 -5.89
CA GLU A 135 -16.88 7.59 -6.61
C GLU A 135 -15.62 8.43 -6.35
N GLN A 136 -15.78 9.75 -6.23
CA GLN A 136 -14.67 10.63 -5.89
C GLN A 136 -14.15 10.31 -4.49
N TRP A 137 -15.05 10.16 -3.52
CA TRP A 137 -14.69 9.79 -2.16
C TRP A 137 -13.99 8.42 -2.09
N ALA A 138 -14.54 7.42 -2.77
CA ALA A 138 -13.99 6.07 -2.78
C ALA A 138 -12.58 6.01 -3.39
N VAL A 139 -12.38 6.67 -4.53
CA VAL A 139 -11.05 6.76 -5.17
C VAL A 139 -10.06 7.50 -4.28
N THR A 140 -10.47 8.58 -3.62
CA THR A 140 -9.62 9.28 -2.66
C THR A 140 -9.26 8.38 -1.48
N ALA A 141 -10.23 7.67 -0.90
CA ALA A 141 -10.03 6.74 0.20
C ALA A 141 -9.01 5.64 -0.16
N ASP A 142 -9.19 4.98 -1.30
CA ASP A 142 -8.30 3.92 -1.79
C ASP A 142 -6.86 4.43 -1.96
N ARG A 143 -6.67 5.62 -2.56
CA ARG A 143 -5.35 6.21 -2.78
C ARG A 143 -4.68 6.63 -1.47
N VAL A 144 -5.42 7.29 -0.58
CA VAL A 144 -4.89 7.75 0.71
C VAL A 144 -4.44 6.57 1.56
N ILE A 145 -5.27 5.53 1.68
CA ILE A 145 -4.97 4.38 2.53
C ILE A 145 -3.82 3.56 1.95
N ARG A 146 -3.76 3.40 0.62
CA ARG A 146 -2.64 2.71 -0.04
C ARG A 146 -1.33 3.48 0.14
N ALA A 147 -1.34 4.81 0.01
CA ALA A 147 -0.16 5.64 0.26
C ALA A 147 0.30 5.56 1.72
N LEU A 148 -0.63 5.61 2.68
CA LEU A 148 -0.32 5.43 4.10
C LEU A 148 0.30 4.05 4.38
N ALA A 149 -0.27 2.99 3.83
CA ALA A 149 0.26 1.64 3.98
C ALA A 149 1.67 1.51 3.38
N ALA A 150 1.92 2.12 2.22
CA ALA A 150 3.24 2.15 1.60
C ALA A 150 4.28 2.87 2.49
N LEU A 151 3.93 4.01 3.10
CA LEU A 151 4.80 4.71 4.06
C LEU A 151 5.13 3.83 5.27
N GLN A 152 4.12 3.16 5.85
CA GLN A 152 4.34 2.24 6.98
C GLN A 152 5.25 1.06 6.59
N MET A 153 5.12 0.56 5.37
CA MET A 153 6.00 -0.47 4.84
C MET A 153 7.42 0.04 4.58
N GLU A 154 7.62 1.30 4.19
CA GLU A 154 8.96 1.89 4.09
C GLU A 154 9.66 1.98 5.45
N GLU A 155 8.91 2.27 6.51
CA GLU A 155 9.44 2.37 7.86
C GLU A 155 9.77 1.00 8.48
N SER A 156 8.89 0.02 8.33
CA SER A 156 8.96 -1.25 9.09
C SER A 156 8.97 -2.53 8.22
N GLY A 157 8.78 -2.41 6.91
CA GLY A 157 8.64 -3.54 5.99
C GLY A 157 9.91 -3.92 5.22
N PRO A 158 9.87 -5.01 4.43
CA PRO A 158 10.99 -5.42 3.59
C PRO A 158 11.21 -4.43 2.44
N THR A 159 12.44 -3.94 2.30
CA THR A 159 12.86 -3.04 1.20
C THR A 159 12.65 -3.68 -0.18
N PRO A 160 12.55 -2.88 -1.27
CA PRO A 160 12.45 -3.40 -2.63
C PRO A 160 13.56 -4.41 -2.97
N ASP A 161 14.80 -4.11 -2.57
CA ASP A 161 15.95 -5.01 -2.77
C ASP A 161 15.78 -6.35 -2.03
N GLN A 162 15.24 -6.33 -0.81
CA GLN A 162 14.94 -7.55 -0.04
C GLN A 162 13.81 -8.37 -0.67
N LEU A 163 12.78 -7.71 -1.21
CA LEU A 163 11.71 -8.39 -1.95
C LEU A 163 12.24 -9.07 -3.21
N ASP A 164 13.09 -8.37 -3.98
CA ASP A 164 13.71 -8.93 -5.19
C ASP A 164 14.73 -10.02 -4.87
N GLN A 165 15.46 -9.89 -3.77
CA GLN A 165 16.32 -10.96 -3.27
C GLN A 165 15.50 -12.19 -2.87
N THR A 166 14.40 -12.01 -2.14
CA THR A 166 13.49 -13.08 -1.73
C THR A 166 12.92 -13.79 -2.95
N ARG A 167 12.44 -13.04 -3.95
CA ARG A 167 11.96 -13.58 -5.22
C ARG A 167 12.98 -14.50 -5.88
N ARG A 168 14.25 -14.05 -5.99
CA ARG A 168 15.34 -14.83 -6.58
C ARG A 168 15.67 -16.08 -5.76
N GLN A 169 15.67 -15.98 -4.44
CA GLN A 169 15.95 -17.11 -3.55
C GLN A 169 14.87 -18.20 -3.68
N VAL A 170 13.59 -17.82 -3.71
CA VAL A 170 12.46 -18.75 -3.86
C VAL A 170 12.52 -19.50 -5.18
N LEU A 171 12.78 -18.79 -6.29
CA LEU A 171 12.88 -19.39 -7.62
C LEU A 171 14.01 -20.44 -7.66
N ASN A 172 15.17 -20.11 -7.09
CA ASN A 172 16.38 -20.94 -7.14
C ASN A 172 16.43 -22.04 -6.06
N ASN A 173 15.50 -22.06 -5.10
CA ASN A 173 15.53 -23.06 -4.02
C ASN A 173 15.01 -24.43 -4.52
N PRO A 174 15.84 -25.48 -4.55
CA PRO A 174 15.41 -26.81 -4.98
C PRO A 174 14.56 -27.55 -3.92
N ASN A 175 14.55 -27.07 -2.68
CA ASN A 175 13.85 -27.71 -1.56
C ASN A 175 12.37 -27.27 -1.44
N LEU A 176 11.94 -26.27 -2.22
CA LEU A 176 10.55 -25.83 -2.26
C LEU A 176 9.80 -26.54 -3.38
N SER A 177 8.61 -27.03 -3.08
CA SER A 177 7.67 -27.51 -4.10
C SER A 177 7.16 -26.37 -4.99
N ALA A 178 6.59 -26.73 -6.14
CA ALA A 178 6.02 -25.73 -7.06
C ALA A 178 4.91 -24.90 -6.40
N ALA A 179 4.03 -25.54 -5.63
CA ALA A 179 2.93 -24.87 -4.94
C ALA A 179 3.44 -23.90 -3.86
N GLU A 180 4.47 -24.29 -3.09
CA GLU A 180 5.07 -23.41 -2.10
C GLU A 180 5.76 -22.21 -2.74
N LYS A 181 6.46 -22.41 -3.88
CA LYS A 181 7.06 -21.31 -4.63
C LYS A 181 6.01 -20.33 -5.10
N GLU A 182 4.93 -20.81 -5.68
CA GLU A 182 3.84 -19.97 -6.18
C GLU A 182 3.23 -19.12 -5.06
N GLN A 183 2.97 -19.72 -3.90
CA GLN A 183 2.42 -19.02 -2.75
C GLN A 183 3.35 -17.90 -2.25
N ILE A 184 4.66 -18.17 -2.12
CA ILE A 184 5.62 -17.15 -1.66
C ILE A 184 5.82 -16.07 -2.74
N LEU A 185 5.83 -16.43 -4.02
CA LEU A 185 5.94 -15.46 -5.10
C LEU A 185 4.72 -14.55 -5.19
N ALA A 186 3.53 -15.09 -4.91
CA ALA A 186 2.30 -14.30 -4.83
C ALA A 186 2.38 -13.28 -3.69
N SER A 187 2.86 -13.67 -2.50
CA SER A 187 3.00 -12.74 -1.38
C SER A 187 4.05 -11.65 -1.62
N VAL A 188 5.20 -12.01 -2.22
CA VAL A 188 6.23 -11.04 -2.63
C VAL A 188 5.69 -10.10 -3.72
N GLY A 189 4.92 -10.64 -4.67
CA GLY A 189 4.25 -9.87 -5.71
C GLY A 189 3.28 -8.85 -5.11
N MET A 190 2.48 -9.27 -4.14
CA MET A 190 1.54 -8.40 -3.44
C MET A 190 2.26 -7.28 -2.66
N ALA A 191 3.32 -7.63 -1.91
CA ALA A 191 4.14 -6.65 -1.20
C ALA A 191 4.80 -5.64 -2.15
N THR A 192 5.17 -6.08 -3.35
CA THR A 192 5.71 -5.18 -4.39
C THR A 192 4.62 -4.25 -4.93
N ALA A 193 3.42 -4.79 -5.21
CA ALA A 193 2.31 -4.03 -5.75
C ALA A 193 1.82 -2.93 -4.78
N MET A 194 1.77 -3.22 -3.47
CA MET A 194 1.42 -2.22 -2.45
C MET A 194 2.35 -1.02 -2.43
N ARG A 195 3.65 -1.23 -2.68
CA ARG A 195 4.65 -0.15 -2.73
C ARG A 195 4.57 0.67 -4.02
N ASN A 196 3.87 0.17 -5.04
CA ASN A 196 3.72 0.85 -6.31
C ASN A 196 2.62 1.91 -6.22
N VAL A 197 2.89 2.97 -5.46
CA VAL A 197 2.03 4.13 -5.27
C VAL A 197 2.60 5.30 -6.08
N PRO A 198 1.77 6.15 -6.70
CA PRO A 198 2.25 7.38 -7.34
C PRO A 198 3.07 8.22 -6.35
N GLU A 199 4.26 8.67 -6.75
CA GLU A 199 5.16 9.46 -5.88
C GLU A 199 4.46 10.71 -5.32
N GLY A 200 3.66 11.39 -6.13
CA GLY A 200 2.90 12.56 -5.68
C GLY A 200 1.86 12.24 -4.60
N ASP A 201 1.32 11.03 -4.55
CA ASP A 201 0.39 10.61 -3.49
C ASP A 201 1.14 10.33 -2.18
N LEU A 202 2.33 9.73 -2.28
CA LEU A 202 3.22 9.55 -1.12
C LEU A 202 3.64 10.89 -0.51
N GLU A 203 4.08 11.82 -1.36
CA GLU A 203 4.48 13.17 -0.92
C GLU A 203 3.31 13.92 -0.26
N ALA A 204 2.10 13.83 -0.83
CA ALA A 204 0.92 14.47 -0.29
C ALA A 204 0.48 13.87 1.05
N VAL A 205 0.57 12.54 1.21
CA VAL A 205 0.13 11.83 2.43
C VAL A 205 1.15 11.90 3.56
N THR A 206 2.44 12.00 3.25
CA THR A 206 3.53 12.08 4.24
C THR A 206 3.27 13.04 5.41
N PRO A 207 2.88 14.32 5.20
CA PRO A 207 2.63 15.25 6.32
C PRO A 207 1.39 14.91 7.16
N TYR A 208 0.50 14.05 6.68
CA TYR A 208 -0.74 13.66 7.36
C TYR A 208 -0.69 12.23 7.93
N ALA A 209 0.42 11.50 7.76
CA ALA A 209 0.48 10.07 8.03
C ALA A 209 0.07 9.69 9.47
N GLU A 210 0.51 10.47 10.47
CA GLU A 210 0.16 10.26 11.88
C GLU A 210 -1.33 10.50 12.14
N GLN A 211 -1.88 11.61 11.65
CA GLN A 211 -3.30 11.96 11.81
C GLN A 211 -4.21 10.96 11.08
N LEU A 212 -3.80 10.48 9.90
CA LEU A 212 -4.51 9.45 9.16
C LEU A 212 -4.49 8.12 9.92
N ALA A 213 -3.35 7.73 10.50
CA ALA A 213 -3.27 6.52 11.31
C ALA A 213 -4.18 6.61 12.55
N GLU A 214 -4.22 7.76 13.23
CA GLU A 214 -5.12 8.02 14.35
C GLU A 214 -6.59 7.93 13.92
N ALA A 215 -6.98 8.67 12.88
CA ALA A 215 -8.36 8.69 12.38
C ALA A 215 -8.83 7.31 11.87
N LEU A 216 -7.92 6.55 11.24
CA LEU A 216 -8.22 5.24 10.68
C LEU A 216 -8.11 4.11 11.70
N GLY A 217 -7.40 4.23 12.83
CA GLY A 217 -7.22 3.08 13.72
C GLY A 217 -6.31 3.15 14.95
N SER A 218 -5.71 4.28 15.34
CA SER A 218 -4.83 4.32 16.52
C SER A 218 -5.48 4.98 17.74
N GLN A 219 -6.36 4.24 18.42
CA GLN A 219 -6.48 4.34 19.88
C GLN A 219 -6.11 2.99 20.50
N GLU A 220 -4.82 2.79 20.73
CA GLU A 220 -4.38 1.96 21.86
C GLU A 220 -4.33 2.90 23.08
N GLU A 221 -5.36 2.87 23.93
CA GLU A 221 -5.26 3.27 25.35
C GLU A 221 -5.12 2.04 26.23
#